data_AF-A0A2V9J0E3-F1
#
_entry.id   AF-A0A2V9J0E3-F1
#
_cell.length_a   1.000
_cell.length_b   1.000
_cell.length_c   1.000
_cell.angle_alpha   90.00
_cell.angle_beta   90.00
_cell.angle_gamma   90.00
#
_symmetry.space_group_name_H-M   'P 1'
#
loop_
_entity.id
_entity.type
_entity.pdbx_description
1 polymer ?
#
loop_
_entity_poly.entity_id
_entity_poly.type
_entity_poly.pdbx_seq_one_letter_code
_entity_poly.pdbx_strand_id
1 'polypeptide(L)' 'MFSLLVLSGAASLSTRAAQTAPARAADADAAKERRLRWFREAKFGLFIHWGLYAVPAGEWKGKPVPGIGEWIMNRAQIPV' A
#
# COMPACT_ATOMS: atom_id res chain seq x y z
N MET A 1 53.03 -39.15 33.91
CA MET A 1 53.68 -38.48 32.77
C MET A 1 52.55 -38.00 31.85
N PHE A 2 52.06 -36.79 32.10
CA PHE A 2 50.89 -36.21 31.43
C PHE A 2 51.30 -35.65 30.08
N SER A 3 50.71 -36.16 28.99
CA SER A 3 50.86 -35.57 27.66
C SER A 3 49.55 -34.89 27.29
N LEU A 4 49.57 -33.56 27.36
CA LEU A 4 48.45 -32.68 27.04
C LEU A 4 48.49 -32.41 25.53
N LEU A 5 47.62 -33.07 24.77
CA LEU A 5 47.41 -32.76 23.35
C LEU A 5 46.33 -31.68 23.26
N VAL A 6 46.74 -30.42 23.02
CA VAL A 6 45.80 -29.33 22.76
C VAL A 6 45.37 -29.42 21.29
N LEU A 7 44.20 -30.01 21.05
CA LEU A 7 43.52 -29.90 19.76
C LEU A 7 42.79 -28.55 19.72
N SER A 8 43.37 -27.56 19.05
CA SER A 8 42.65 -26.32 18.68
C SER A 8 41.57 -26.67 17.65
N GLY A 9 40.36 -26.93 18.12
CA GLY A 9 39.17 -26.92 17.29
C GLY A 9 38.84 -25.49 16.91
N ALA A 10 39.20 -25.05 15.71
CA ALA A 10 38.68 -23.83 15.13
C ALA A 10 37.17 -24.03 14.89
N ALA A 11 36.34 -23.55 15.81
CA ALA A 11 34.91 -23.45 15.60
C ALA A 11 34.69 -22.45 14.47
N SER A 12 34.37 -22.95 13.27
CA SER A 12 33.85 -22.12 12.19
C SER A 12 32.53 -21.52 12.67
N LEU A 13 32.57 -20.28 13.16
CA LEU A 13 31.38 -19.47 13.35
C LEU A 13 30.74 -19.27 11.98
N SER A 14 29.77 -20.12 11.66
CA SER A 14 28.89 -19.90 10.54
C SER A 14 28.00 -18.71 10.90
N THR A 15 28.41 -17.51 10.49
CA THR A 15 27.62 -16.28 10.58
C THR A 15 26.36 -16.43 9.74
N ARG A 16 25.29 -16.96 10.34
CA ARG A 16 23.93 -16.97 9.77
C ARG A 16 23.29 -15.57 9.82
N ALA A 17 24.03 -14.53 9.47
CA ALA A 17 23.58 -13.14 9.59
C ALA A 17 23.24 -12.48 8.24
N ALA A 18 23.33 -13.17 7.10
CA ALA A 18 23.20 -12.51 5.79
C ALA A 18 22.33 -13.23 4.74
N GLN A 19 21.55 -14.26 5.08
CA GLN A 19 20.84 -15.09 4.08
C GLN A 19 19.33 -14.83 3.94
N THR A 20 18.81 -13.65 4.26
CA THR A 20 17.35 -13.38 4.13
C THR A 20 16.95 -12.09 3.41
N ALA A 21 17.89 -11.23 3.03
CA ALA A 21 17.58 -9.96 2.36
C ALA A 21 17.18 -10.09 0.87
N PRO A 22 17.90 -10.85 0.00
CA PRO A 22 17.60 -10.84 -1.44
C PRO A 22 16.34 -11.62 -1.80
N ALA A 23 16.07 -12.74 -1.11
CA ALA A 23 14.89 -13.56 -1.36
C ALA A 23 13.58 -12.80 -1.06
N ARG A 24 13.52 -12.08 0.06
CA ARG A 24 12.33 -11.32 0.46
C ARG A 24 12.06 -10.12 -0.47
N ALA A 25 13.11 -9.49 -1.00
CA ALA A 25 12.99 -8.41 -1.97
C ALA A 25 12.46 -8.94 -3.32
N ALA A 26 13.03 -10.05 -3.82
CA ALA A 26 12.57 -10.70 -5.04
C ALA A 26 11.10 -11.18 -4.94
N ASP A 27 10.69 -11.70 -3.78
CA ASP A 27 9.31 -12.12 -3.53
C ASP A 27 8.33 -10.93 -3.51
N ALA A 28 8.76 -9.78 -2.97
CA ALA A 28 7.96 -8.55 -2.94
C ALA A 28 7.73 -8.00 -4.36
N ASP A 29 8.77 -8.05 -5.21
CA ASP A 29 8.68 -7.64 -6.61
C ASP A 29 7.78 -8.57 -7.42
N ALA A 30 7.91 -9.89 -7.24
CA ALA A 30 7.03 -10.86 -7.87
C ALA A 30 5.56 -10.66 -7.46
N ALA A 31 5.29 -10.34 -6.19
CA ALA A 31 3.94 -10.06 -5.70
C ALA A 31 3.37 -8.75 -6.26
N LYS A 32 4.20 -7.71 -6.38
CA LYS A 32 3.82 -6.45 -7.03
C LYS A 32 3.45 -6.69 -8.49
N GLU A 33 4.26 -7.43 -9.24
CA GLU A 33 4.00 -7.73 -10.64
C GLU A 33 2.72 -8.53 -10.85
N ARG A 34 2.40 -9.47 -9.95
CA ARG A 34 1.10 -10.18 -9.98
C ARG A 34 -0.08 -9.21 -9.83
N ARG A 35 -0.03 -8.28 -8.88
CA ARG A 35 -1.11 -7.28 -8.66
C ARG A 35 -1.26 -6.34 -9.86
N LEU A 36 -0.14 -5.91 -10.45
CA LEU A 36 -0.17 -5.04 -11.63
C LEU A 36 -0.67 -5.76 -12.88
N ARG A 37 -0.33 -7.04 -13.06
CA ARG A 37 -0.92 -7.86 -14.14
C ARG A 37 -2.43 -7.96 -14.00
N TRP A 38 -2.91 -8.36 -12.82
CA TRP A 38 -4.36 -8.41 -12.55
C TRP A 38 -5.04 -7.06 -12.80
N PHE A 39 -4.45 -5.95 -12.33
CA PHE A 39 -5.01 -4.61 -12.55
C PHE A 39 -5.13 -4.28 -14.06
N ARG A 40 -4.11 -4.61 -14.85
CA ARG A 40 -4.14 -4.43 -16.32
C ARG A 40 -5.16 -5.35 -17.00
N GLU A 41 -5.41 -6.53 -16.46
CA GLU A 41 -6.29 -7.57 -17.02
C GLU A 41 -7.77 -7.42 -16.62
N ALA A 42 -8.09 -6.72 -15.51
CA ALA A 42 -9.45 -6.62 -14.99
C ALA A 42 -10.44 -5.91 -15.94
N LYS A 43 -9.96 -4.95 -16.75
CA LYS A 43 -10.66 -4.18 -17.82
C LYS A 43 -11.96 -3.45 -17.46
N PHE A 44 -12.59 -3.73 -16.33
CA PHE A 44 -13.78 -3.06 -15.82
C PHE A 44 -13.52 -2.48 -14.43
N GLY A 45 -14.04 -1.28 -14.18
CA GLY A 45 -13.96 -0.63 -12.88
C GLY A 45 -15.24 0.14 -12.59
N LEU A 46 -15.73 0.02 -11.36
CA LEU A 46 -16.79 0.85 -10.81
C LEU A 46 -16.16 1.86 -9.86
N PHE A 47 -16.50 3.14 -10.03
CA PHE A 47 -16.05 4.22 -9.15
C PHE A 47 -17.25 4.83 -8.43
N ILE A 48 -17.13 5.02 -7.11
CA ILE A 48 -18.21 5.55 -6.27
C ILE A 48 -17.77 6.89 -5.69
N HIS A 49 -18.46 7.97 -6.09
CA HIS A 49 -18.35 9.27 -5.44
C HIS A 49 -19.41 9.36 -4.34
N TRP A 50 -19.00 9.17 -3.09
CA TRP A 50 -19.88 9.29 -1.93
C TRP A 50 -19.22 10.07 -0.78
N GLY A 51 -19.99 10.94 -0.13
CA GLY A 51 -19.54 11.81 0.95
C GLY A 51 -20.64 12.77 1.39
N LEU A 52 -20.33 13.74 2.26
CA LEU A 52 -21.32 14.69 2.81
C LEU A 52 -22.08 15.47 1.73
N TYR A 53 -21.43 15.74 0.59
CA TYR A 53 -22.03 16.40 -0.56
C TYR A 53 -23.21 15.62 -1.19
N ALA A 54 -23.35 14.32 -0.91
CA ALA A 54 -24.47 13.53 -1.39
C ALA A 54 -25.78 13.88 -0.70
N VAL A 55 -25.73 14.47 0.51
CA VAL A 55 -26.91 14.91 1.27
C VAL A 55 -27.62 16.09 0.59
N PRO A 56 -26.94 17.23 0.28
CA PRO A 56 -27.56 18.32 -0.47
C PRO A 56 -27.80 18.00 -1.96
N ALA A 57 -27.14 16.98 -2.52
CA ALA A 57 -27.36 16.50 -3.89
C ALA A 57 -27.33 17.58 -4.99
N GLY A 58 -26.49 18.61 -4.82
CA GLY A 58 -26.40 19.73 -5.77
C GLY A 58 -27.32 20.90 -5.47
N GLU A 59 -28.04 20.90 -4.35
CA GLU A 59 -28.87 22.01 -3.90
C GLU A 59 -28.31 22.65 -2.63
N TRP A 60 -28.30 23.98 -2.57
CA TRP A 60 -27.98 24.71 -1.35
C TRP A 60 -28.98 25.84 -1.12
N LYS A 61 -29.62 25.85 0.06
CA LYS A 61 -30.64 26.85 0.44
C LYS A 61 -31.75 27.03 -0.61
N GLY A 62 -32.27 25.91 -1.14
CA GLY A 62 -33.34 25.93 -2.15
C GLY A 62 -32.89 26.36 -3.55
N LYS A 63 -31.58 26.53 -3.79
CA LYS A 63 -31.04 26.91 -5.09
C LYS A 63 -30.18 25.80 -5.67
N PRO A 64 -30.36 25.44 -6.95
CA PRO A 64 -29.46 24.51 -7.62
C PRO A 64 -28.06 25.14 -7.74
N VAL A 65 -27.04 24.38 -7.35
CA VAL A 65 -25.64 24.74 -7.47
C VAL A 65 -25.10 24.06 -8.73
N PRO A 66 -24.62 24.82 -9.73
CA PRO A 66 -24.24 24.23 -11.01
C PRO A 66 -23.03 23.31 -10.88
N GLY A 67 -23.04 22.21 -11.65
CA GLY A 67 -21.96 21.24 -11.86
C GLY A 67 -21.92 20.09 -10.84
N ILE A 68 -20.72 19.57 -10.56
CA ILE A 68 -20.55 18.30 -9.83
C ILE A 68 -20.71 18.46 -8.31
N GLY A 69 -21.53 17.59 -7.71
CA GLY A 69 -21.96 17.68 -6.32
C GLY A 69 -20.82 17.65 -5.29
N GLU A 70 -19.74 16.91 -5.55
CA GLU A 70 -18.58 16.84 -4.64
C GLU A 70 -17.92 18.20 -4.37
N TRP A 71 -18.10 19.17 -5.27
CA TRP A 71 -17.58 20.53 -5.16
C TRP A 71 -18.58 21.54 -4.57
N ILE A 72 -19.74 21.07 -4.06
CA ILE A 72 -20.82 21.96 -3.62
C ILE A 72 -20.37 22.92 -2.52
N MET A 73 -19.54 22.48 -1.57
CA MET A 73 -19.03 23.34 -0.50
C MET A 73 -18.23 24.52 -1.05
N ASN A 74 -17.37 24.28 -2.03
CA ASN A 74 -16.59 25.32 -2.69
C ASN A 74 -17.47 26.24 -3.56
N ARG A 75 -18.39 25.68 -4.34
CA ARG A 75 -19.21 26.47 -5.29
C ARG A 75 -20.26 27.33 -4.60
N ALA A 76 -20.87 26.80 -3.54
CA ALA A 76 -21.90 27.50 -2.78
C ALA A 76 -21.34 28.27 -1.58
N GLN A 77 -20.01 28.28 -1.41
CA GLN A 77 -19.29 28.95 -0.32
C GLN A 77 -19.93 28.60 1.04
N ILE A 78 -20.10 27.29 1.27
CA ILE A 78 -20.70 26.76 2.50
C ILE A 78 -19.67 26.89 3.62
N PRO A 79 -19.98 27.64 4.71
CA PRO A 79 -19.08 27.71 5.87
C PRO A 79 -18.89 26.33 6.49
N VAL A 80 -17.66 26.03 6.89
CA VAL A 80 -17.27 24.81 7.62
C VAL A 80 -16.97 25.09 9.07
#